data_AF-A0A833H9A8-F1
#
_entry.id   AF-A0A833H9A8-F1
#
_cell.length_a   1.000
_cell.length_b   1.000
_cell.length_c   1.000
_cell.angle_alpha   90.00
_cell.angle_beta   90.00
_cell.angle_gamma   90.00
#
_symmetry.space_group_name_H-M   'P 1'
#
loop_
_entity.id
_entity.type
_entity.pdbx_description
1 polymer ?
#
loop_
_entity_poly.entity_id
_entity_poly.type
_entity_poly.pdbx_seq_one_letter_code
_entity_poly.pdbx_strand_id
1 'polypeptide(L)'
;MNRRATVGLALLLLPLASGTRAEVYRLEGRLADETAVVEIHGLERAVADTAARAAWQALAEAPGLLRALERAFVDAAGGKVAPGDERWDLLVRADAFCRWSEGVVSPLGGRVLRAWGVRFPAPGRPSPDVLADATASARCDRLALDPADRTVRAASGSEVDLMPFELGWAVDRAVAAARAAGADNLH
;
A
#
# COMPACT_ATOMS: atom_id res chain seq x y z
N MET A 1 -68.61 -18.27 -52.53
CA MET A 1 -67.29 -17.91 -53.08
C MET A 1 -66.75 -16.71 -52.31
N ASN A 2 -65.42 -16.63 -52.14
CA ASN A 2 -64.61 -15.62 -51.42
C ASN A 2 -64.27 -15.92 -49.94
N ARG A 3 -63.20 -16.70 -49.73
CA ARG A 3 -62.37 -16.63 -48.52
C ARG A 3 -61.10 -15.84 -48.86
N ARG A 4 -60.88 -14.70 -48.20
CA ARG A 4 -59.62 -13.96 -48.20
C ARG A 4 -58.66 -14.65 -47.23
N ALA A 5 -57.45 -14.97 -47.68
CA ALA A 5 -56.38 -15.50 -46.84
C ALA A 5 -55.56 -14.32 -46.27
N THR A 6 -55.48 -14.25 -44.95
CA THR A 6 -54.66 -13.28 -44.22
C THR A 6 -53.27 -13.90 -44.01
N VAL A 7 -52.24 -13.29 -44.59
CA VAL A 7 -50.84 -13.68 -44.40
C VAL A 7 -50.37 -13.10 -43.06
N GLY A 8 -50.05 -13.96 -42.10
CA GLY A 8 -49.47 -13.58 -40.81
C GLY A 8 -47.96 -13.38 -40.92
N LEU A 9 -47.49 -12.16 -40.67
CA LEU A 9 -46.08 -11.80 -40.60
C LEU A 9 -45.55 -12.19 -39.21
N ALA A 10 -44.73 -13.24 -39.14
CA ALA A 10 -44.03 -13.63 -37.92
C ALA A 10 -42.78 -12.75 -37.74
N LEU A 11 -42.83 -11.83 -36.77
CA LEU A 11 -41.64 -11.08 -36.32
C LEU A 11 -40.74 -12.02 -35.49
N LEU A 12 -39.61 -12.43 -36.07
CA LEU A 12 -38.50 -13.04 -35.35
C LEU A 12 -37.76 -11.96 -34.55
N LEU A 13 -38.02 -11.90 -33.24
CA LEU A 13 -37.20 -11.17 -32.29
C LEU A 13 -35.90 -11.96 -32.06
N LEU A 14 -34.85 -11.58 -32.78
CA LEU A 14 -33.49 -12.01 -32.47
C LEU A 14 -33.06 -11.31 -31.16
N PRO A 15 -32.52 -12.04 -30.16
CA PRO A 15 -31.93 -11.41 -28.99
C PRO A 15 -30.68 -10.66 -29.44
N LEU A 16 -30.71 -9.33 -29.32
CA LEU A 16 -29.50 -8.51 -29.35
C LEU A 16 -28.65 -9.00 -28.19
N ALA A 17 -27.52 -9.65 -28.50
CA ALA A 17 -26.47 -9.89 -27.54
C ALA A 17 -25.92 -8.52 -27.12
N SER A 18 -26.50 -7.96 -26.05
CA SER A 18 -25.92 -6.85 -25.32
C SER A 18 -24.58 -7.34 -24.79
N GLY A 19 -23.50 -7.07 -25.53
CA GLY A 19 -22.15 -7.24 -25.00
C GLY A 19 -22.07 -6.39 -23.74
N THR A 20 -22.09 -7.05 -22.58
CA THR A 20 -21.85 -6.41 -21.29
C THR A 20 -20.42 -5.88 -21.34
N ARG A 21 -20.28 -4.59 -21.64
CA ARG A 21 -19.04 -3.87 -21.32
C ARG A 21 -18.84 -4.12 -19.83
N ALA A 22 -17.75 -4.78 -19.47
CA ALA A 22 -17.46 -5.12 -18.07
C ALA A 22 -17.69 -3.86 -17.23
N GLU A 23 -18.67 -3.91 -16.32
CA GLU A 23 -19.05 -2.75 -15.52
C GLU A 23 -17.83 -2.38 -14.66
N VAL A 24 -17.40 -1.12 -14.75
CA VAL A 24 -16.29 -0.61 -13.93
C VAL A 24 -16.92 0.12 -12.76
N TYR A 25 -16.67 -0.38 -11.56
CA TYR A 25 -16.95 0.35 -10.34
C TYR A 25 -15.71 1.16 -9.97
N ARG A 26 -15.89 2.48 -9.79
CA ARG A 26 -14.80 3.40 -9.45
C ARG A 26 -15.13 4.15 -8.16
N LEU A 27 -14.21 4.11 -7.22
CA LEU A 27 -14.21 4.94 -6.02
C LEU A 27 -13.00 5.87 -6.06
N GLU A 28 -13.24 7.16 -5.97
CA GLU A 28 -12.20 8.19 -6.01
C GLU A 28 -12.39 9.16 -4.85
N GLY A 29 -11.27 9.62 -4.30
CA GLY A 29 -11.26 10.58 -3.21
C GLY A 29 -9.84 10.96 -2.80
N ARG A 30 -9.72 11.64 -1.66
CA ARG A 30 -8.43 12.02 -1.11
C ARG A 30 -8.06 11.16 0.10
N LEU A 31 -6.80 10.73 0.14
CA LEU A 31 -6.16 10.11 1.29
C LEU A 31 -5.00 11.01 1.72
N ALA A 32 -5.20 11.74 2.82
CA ALA A 32 -4.33 12.84 3.25
C ALA A 32 -4.08 13.85 2.10
N ASP A 33 -2.84 13.99 1.67
CA ASP A 33 -2.43 14.97 0.65
C ASP A 33 -2.55 14.43 -0.78
N GLU A 34 -2.83 13.14 -0.95
CA GLU A 34 -2.88 12.44 -2.23
C GLU A 34 -4.32 12.17 -2.70
N THR A 35 -4.51 12.13 -4.02
CA THR A 35 -5.73 11.58 -4.63
C THR A 35 -5.53 10.09 -4.86
N ALA A 36 -6.50 9.29 -4.42
CA ALA A 36 -6.52 7.84 -4.64
C ALA A 36 -7.76 7.44 -5.42
N VAL A 37 -7.59 6.40 -6.23
CA VAL A 37 -8.63 5.79 -7.04
C VAL A 37 -8.56 4.28 -6.84
N VAL A 38 -9.71 3.66 -6.71
CA VAL A 38 -9.88 2.21 -6.63
C VAL A 38 -10.85 1.80 -7.74
N GLU A 39 -10.39 0.98 -8.69
CA GLU A 39 -11.22 0.48 -9.79
C GLU A 39 -11.39 -1.04 -9.72
N ILE A 40 -12.64 -1.49 -9.73
CA ILE A 40 -13.01 -2.91 -9.76
C ILE A 40 -13.78 -3.17 -11.06
N HIS A 41 -13.33 -4.17 -11.82
CA HIS A 41 -13.89 -4.46 -13.14
C HIS A 41 -14.74 -5.73 -13.12
N GLY A 42 -15.77 -5.82 -13.95
CA GLY A 42 -16.38 -7.10 -14.34
C GLY A 42 -17.04 -7.91 -13.21
N LEU A 43 -17.32 -7.28 -12.06
CA LEU A 43 -18.07 -7.87 -10.96
C LEU A 43 -19.48 -7.29 -10.90
N GLU A 44 -20.37 -8.02 -10.23
CA GLU A 44 -21.69 -7.48 -9.86
C GLU A 44 -21.50 -6.26 -8.95
N ARG A 45 -22.34 -5.24 -9.13
CA ARG A 45 -22.17 -3.92 -8.54
C ARG A 45 -22.06 -3.95 -7.01
N ALA A 46 -22.85 -4.75 -6.30
CA ALA A 46 -22.78 -4.83 -4.85
C ALA A 46 -21.47 -5.49 -4.36
N VAL A 47 -20.97 -6.49 -5.10
CA VAL A 47 -19.65 -7.11 -4.84
C VAL A 47 -18.53 -6.10 -5.09
N ALA A 48 -18.55 -5.42 -6.24
CA ALA A 48 -17.55 -4.42 -6.61
C ALA A 48 -17.48 -3.27 -5.60
N ASP A 49 -18.65 -2.79 -5.16
CA ASP A 49 -18.81 -1.73 -4.18
C ASP A 49 -18.25 -2.13 -2.79
N THR A 50 -18.48 -3.38 -2.37
CA THR A 50 -17.94 -3.93 -1.12
C THR A 50 -16.41 -4.04 -1.19
N ALA A 51 -15.87 -4.60 -2.27
CA ALA A 51 -14.43 -4.75 -2.45
C ALA A 51 -13.71 -3.40 -2.56
N ALA A 52 -14.28 -2.44 -3.30
CA ALA A 52 -13.72 -1.11 -3.43
C ALA A 52 -13.64 -0.38 -2.08
N ARG A 53 -14.68 -0.50 -1.24
CA ARG A 53 -14.66 0.07 0.12
C ARG A 53 -13.63 -0.60 1.03
N ALA A 54 -13.48 -1.93 0.95
CA ALA A 54 -12.47 -2.64 1.72
C ALA A 54 -11.05 -2.20 1.34
N ALA A 55 -10.77 -2.09 0.04
CA ALA A 55 -9.51 -1.55 -0.47
C ALA A 55 -9.26 -0.11 0.00
N TRP A 56 -10.28 0.75 -0.11
CA TRP A 56 -10.20 2.14 0.34
C TRP A 56 -9.86 2.26 1.82
N GLN A 57 -10.53 1.48 2.67
CA GLN A 57 -10.26 1.46 4.09
C GLN A 57 -8.83 1.02 4.39
N ALA A 58 -8.34 -0.04 3.73
CA ALA A 58 -6.98 -0.52 3.90
C ALA A 58 -5.92 0.52 3.49
N LEU A 59 -6.15 1.26 2.40
CA LEU A 59 -5.31 2.39 1.98
C LEU A 59 -5.30 3.49 3.05
N ALA A 60 -6.49 3.88 3.55
CA ALA A 60 -6.64 4.95 4.53
C ALA A 60 -5.97 4.65 5.88
N GLU A 61 -5.96 3.39 6.30
CA GLU A 61 -5.38 2.97 7.58
C GLU A 61 -3.85 2.81 7.54
N ALA A 62 -3.29 2.50 6.37
CA ALA A 62 -1.89 2.11 6.23
C ALA A 62 -0.89 3.15 6.80
N PRO A 63 -1.00 4.46 6.51
CA PRO A 63 -0.11 5.47 7.09
C PRO A 63 -0.08 5.45 8.62
N GLY A 64 -1.25 5.28 9.25
CA GLY A 64 -1.38 5.26 10.71
C GLY A 64 -0.69 4.06 11.34
N LEU A 65 -0.75 2.90 10.68
CA LEU A 65 -0.12 1.65 11.14
C LEU A 65 1.41 1.69 11.04
N LEU A 66 1.96 2.28 9.97
CA LEU A 66 3.41 2.47 9.85
C LEU A 66 3.92 3.50 10.84
N ARG A 67 3.20 4.61 11.03
CA ARG A 67 3.53 5.61 12.06
C ARG A 67 3.50 5.04 13.47
N ALA A 68 2.58 4.11 13.76
CA ALA A 68 2.55 3.41 15.04
C ALA A 68 3.76 2.49 15.21
N LEU A 69 4.21 1.82 14.15
CA LEU A 69 5.41 1.00 14.16
C LEU A 69 6.69 1.82 14.35
N GLU A 70 6.84 2.93 13.62
CA GLU A 70 7.96 3.87 13.79
C GLU A 70 8.05 4.35 15.26
N ARG A 71 6.92 4.72 15.87
CA ARG A 71 6.86 5.08 17.30
C ARG A 71 7.29 3.92 18.21
N ALA A 72 6.87 2.69 17.93
CA ALA A 72 7.28 1.54 18.73
C ALA A 72 8.80 1.34 18.76
N PHE A 73 9.52 1.65 17.67
CA PHE A 73 10.98 1.64 17.67
C PHE A 73 11.60 2.74 18.53
N VAL A 74 10.98 3.93 18.53
CA VAL A 74 11.39 5.04 19.40
C VAL A 74 11.21 4.65 20.87
N ASP A 75 10.02 4.15 21.22
CA ASP A 75 9.66 3.76 22.58
C ASP A 75 10.54 2.60 23.10
N ALA A 76 10.93 1.68 22.21
CA ALA A 76 11.81 0.57 22.55
C ALA A 76 13.25 1.02 22.86
N ALA A 77 13.66 2.24 22.45
CA ALA A 77 14.97 2.83 22.74
C ALA A 77 16.17 1.89 22.44
N GLY A 78 16.13 1.20 21.29
CA GLY A 78 17.13 0.19 20.90
C GLY A 78 16.82 -1.24 21.36
N GLY A 79 15.68 -1.46 21.99
CA GLY A 79 15.12 -2.78 22.31
C GLY A 79 14.53 -3.51 21.10
N LYS A 80 14.06 -4.75 21.34
CA LYS A 80 13.32 -5.55 20.35
C LYS A 80 11.89 -5.02 20.21
N VAL A 81 11.41 -4.94 18.98
CA VAL A 81 10.02 -4.60 18.61
C VAL A 81 9.38 -5.81 17.95
N ALA A 82 8.15 -6.14 18.35
CA ALA A 82 7.31 -7.15 17.69
C ALA A 82 6.31 -6.43 16.75
N PRO A 83 6.56 -6.38 15.44
CA PRO A 83 5.73 -5.62 14.50
C PRO A 83 4.38 -6.30 14.18
N GLY A 84 4.22 -7.58 14.52
CA GLY A 84 3.11 -8.41 14.01
C GLY A 84 3.34 -8.85 12.56
N ASP A 85 2.56 -9.83 12.10
CA ASP A 85 2.90 -10.62 10.91
C ASP A 85 3.04 -9.79 9.63
N GLU A 86 2.04 -8.97 9.32
CA GLU A 86 2.01 -8.15 8.10
C GLU A 86 3.17 -7.15 8.02
N ARG A 87 3.50 -6.52 9.16
CA ARG A 87 4.58 -5.53 9.24
C ARG A 87 5.95 -6.18 9.38
N TRP A 88 6.03 -7.40 9.92
CA TRP A 88 7.22 -8.23 9.84
C TRP A 88 7.59 -8.48 8.38
N ASP A 89 6.62 -8.92 7.56
CA ASP A 89 6.87 -9.22 6.14
C ASP A 89 7.28 -7.96 5.36
N LEU A 90 6.73 -6.78 5.72
CA LEU A 90 7.21 -5.50 5.21
C LEU A 90 8.69 -5.24 5.57
N LEU A 91 9.06 -5.39 6.85
CA LEU A 91 10.44 -5.12 7.31
C LEU A 91 11.46 -6.11 6.71
N VAL A 92 11.07 -7.37 6.51
CA VAL A 92 11.90 -8.36 5.78
C VAL A 92 12.12 -7.91 4.34
N ARG A 93 11.07 -7.47 3.63
CA ARG A 93 11.19 -6.96 2.26
C ARG A 93 12.03 -5.67 2.21
N ALA A 94 11.84 -4.77 3.16
CA ALA A 94 12.60 -3.52 3.25
C ALA A 94 14.09 -3.77 3.51
N ASP A 95 14.47 -4.71 4.37
CA ASP A 95 15.87 -5.12 4.58
C ASP A 95 16.48 -5.72 3.31
N ALA A 96 15.74 -6.62 2.65
CA ALA A 96 16.18 -7.21 1.39
C ALA A 96 16.40 -6.13 0.31
N PHE A 97 15.51 -5.15 0.21
CA PHE A 97 15.63 -4.04 -0.74
C PHE A 97 16.78 -3.09 -0.38
N CYS A 98 17.03 -2.87 0.92
CA CYS A 98 18.21 -2.13 1.39
C CYS A 98 19.50 -2.79 0.92
N ARG A 99 19.62 -4.11 1.09
CA ARG A 99 20.80 -4.85 0.63
C ARG A 99 20.94 -4.83 -0.89
N TRP A 100 19.84 -5.08 -1.61
CA TRP A 100 19.84 -5.07 -3.07
C TRP A 100 20.21 -3.70 -3.66
N SER A 101 19.73 -2.63 -3.06
CA SER A 101 20.00 -1.24 -3.48
C SER A 101 21.31 -0.68 -2.90
N GLU A 102 22.13 -1.50 -2.25
CA GLU A 102 23.38 -1.08 -1.60
C GLU A 102 23.20 0.09 -0.61
N GLY A 103 22.06 0.11 0.08
CA GLY A 103 21.71 1.13 1.08
C GLY A 103 21.12 2.42 0.51
N VAL A 104 20.87 2.52 -0.80
CA VAL A 104 20.19 3.68 -1.41
C VAL A 104 18.77 3.84 -0.87
N VAL A 105 18.05 2.73 -0.66
CA VAL A 105 16.71 2.72 -0.07
C VAL A 105 16.74 1.87 1.19
N SER A 106 16.58 2.48 2.36
CA SER A 106 16.71 1.82 3.66
C SER A 106 15.51 2.09 4.55
N PRO A 107 15.04 1.11 5.34
CA PRO A 107 14.05 1.35 6.40
C PRO A 107 14.62 2.17 7.58
N LEU A 108 15.91 2.53 7.56
CA LEU A 108 16.60 3.32 8.59
C LEU A 108 16.91 4.76 8.16
N GLY A 109 16.18 5.28 7.17
CA GLY A 109 16.41 6.61 6.59
C GLY A 109 15.99 7.81 7.45
N GLY A 110 15.41 7.60 8.65
CA GLY A 110 14.74 8.67 9.40
C GLY A 110 15.64 9.87 9.71
N ARG A 111 16.90 9.64 10.13
CA ARG A 111 17.85 10.72 10.40
C ARG A 111 18.27 11.49 9.15
N VAL A 112 18.35 10.81 7.99
CA VAL A 112 18.65 11.46 6.71
C VAL A 112 17.49 12.38 6.31
N LEU A 113 16.25 11.86 6.36
CA LEU A 113 15.05 12.63 6.04
C LEU A 113 14.84 13.81 6.99
N ARG A 114 15.18 13.64 8.27
CA ARG A 114 15.16 14.70 9.28
C ARG A 114 16.19 15.79 9.01
N ALA A 115 17.41 15.42 8.64
CA ALA A 115 18.46 16.39 8.31
C ALA A 115 18.09 17.28 7.11
N TRP A 116 17.36 16.73 6.15
CA TRP A 116 16.83 17.45 4.99
C TRP A 116 15.50 18.16 5.22
N GLY A 117 14.87 17.91 6.36
CA GLY A 117 13.58 18.49 6.70
C GLY A 117 12.40 17.99 5.86
N VAL A 118 12.48 16.76 5.35
CA VAL A 118 11.42 16.17 4.49
C VAL A 118 10.13 15.92 5.29
N ARG A 119 10.26 15.41 6.52
CA ARG A 119 9.11 15.15 7.42
C ARG A 119 9.05 16.11 8.62
N PHE A 120 10.10 16.91 8.82
CA PHE A 120 10.27 17.76 9.99
C PHE A 120 10.82 19.12 9.56
N PRO A 121 10.47 20.25 10.20
CA PRO A 121 11.13 21.51 9.92
C PRO A 121 12.65 21.40 10.20
N ALA A 122 13.46 21.80 9.22
CA ALA A 122 14.91 21.90 9.38
C ALA A 122 15.36 23.36 9.20
N PRO A 123 16.39 23.82 9.93
CA PRO A 123 16.81 25.23 9.91
C PRO A 123 17.55 25.64 8.63
N GLY A 124 17.86 24.70 7.74
CA GLY A 124 18.57 24.95 6.48
C GLY A 124 19.22 23.69 5.92
N ARG A 125 20.14 23.87 4.97
CA ARG A 125 20.90 22.78 4.35
C ARG A 125 21.80 22.11 5.39
N PRO A 126 21.77 20.77 5.55
CA PRO A 126 22.63 20.08 6.50
C PRO A 126 24.11 20.16 6.11
N SER A 127 25.00 20.20 7.10
CA SER A 127 26.44 20.15 6.86
C SER A 127 26.88 18.76 6.37
N PRO A 128 28.05 18.66 5.72
CA PRO A 128 28.60 17.36 5.31
C PRO A 128 28.71 16.35 6.46
N ASP A 129 29.15 16.78 7.65
CA ASP A 129 29.31 15.90 8.81
C ASP A 129 27.96 15.36 9.31
N VAL A 130 26.92 16.20 9.36
CA VAL A 130 25.57 15.78 9.75
C VAL A 130 25.03 14.74 8.77
N LEU A 131 25.25 14.93 7.47
CA LEU A 131 24.83 13.97 6.46
C LEU A 131 25.63 12.66 6.53
N ALA A 132 26.93 12.73 6.78
CA ALA A 132 27.78 11.56 6.95
C ALA A 132 27.31 10.71 8.13
N ASP A 133 27.06 11.34 9.29
CA ASP A 133 26.54 10.67 10.49
C ASP A 133 25.15 10.08 10.27
N ALA A 134 24.25 10.83 9.63
CA ALA A 134 22.90 10.36 9.31
C ALA A 134 22.94 9.14 8.36
N THR A 135 23.79 9.19 7.33
CA THR A 135 23.96 8.09 6.38
C THR A 135 24.57 6.86 7.05
N ALA A 136 25.57 7.04 7.92
CA ALA A 136 26.16 5.95 8.70
C ALA A 136 25.13 5.29 9.63
N SER A 137 24.16 6.05 10.14
CA SER A 137 23.06 5.50 10.95
C SER A 137 22.03 4.71 10.14
N ALA A 138 21.98 4.87 8.82
CA ALA A 138 20.97 4.29 7.94
C ALA A 138 21.42 2.99 7.24
N ARG A 139 22.66 2.52 7.48
CA ARG A 139 23.20 1.31 6.85
C ARG A 139 22.35 0.07 7.15
N CYS A 140 22.21 -0.82 6.17
CA CYS A 140 21.38 -2.02 6.27
C CYS A 140 21.80 -2.96 7.42
N ASP A 141 23.10 -3.03 7.73
CA ASP A 141 23.65 -3.85 8.83
C ASP A 141 23.19 -3.39 10.23
N ARG A 142 22.48 -2.26 10.32
CA ARG A 142 21.99 -1.69 11.57
C ARG A 142 20.54 -2.06 11.90
N LEU A 143 19.88 -2.84 11.04
CA LEU A 143 18.60 -3.47 11.32
C LEU A 143 18.81 -4.97 11.54
N ALA A 144 18.49 -5.46 12.74
CA ALA A 144 18.56 -6.87 13.07
C ALA A 144 17.15 -7.49 13.06
N LEU A 145 16.96 -8.49 12.20
CA LEU A 145 15.75 -9.31 12.12
C LEU A 145 15.99 -10.64 12.85
N ASP A 146 15.10 -10.99 13.77
CA ASP A 146 15.09 -12.27 14.48
C ASP A 146 13.88 -13.10 14.00
N PRO A 147 14.07 -14.04 13.05
CA PRO A 147 12.97 -14.78 12.44
C PRO A 147 12.34 -15.82 13.36
N ALA A 148 13.06 -16.27 14.41
CA ALA A 148 12.51 -17.23 15.37
C ALA A 148 11.43 -16.57 16.23
N ASP A 149 11.71 -15.36 16.70
CA ASP A 149 10.78 -14.58 17.55
C ASP A 149 9.90 -13.60 16.75
N ARG A 150 10.15 -13.44 15.44
CA ARG A 150 9.60 -12.36 14.59
C ARG A 150 9.76 -10.98 15.24
N THR A 151 10.95 -10.71 15.77
CA THR A 151 11.28 -9.42 16.41
C THR A 151 12.37 -8.67 15.66
N VAL A 152 12.29 -7.35 15.70
CA VAL A 152 13.20 -6.45 14.98
C VAL A 152 13.87 -5.50 15.96
N ARG A 153 15.15 -5.22 15.75
CA ARG A 153 15.89 -4.24 16.55
C ARG A 153 16.67 -3.31 15.62
N ALA A 154 16.50 -2.01 15.80
CA ALA A 154 17.36 -0.99 15.22
C ALA A 154 18.55 -0.73 16.16
N ALA A 155 19.76 -0.60 15.61
CA ALA A 155 20.93 -0.25 16.39
C ALA A 155 20.82 1.15 17.00
N SER A 156 21.45 1.38 18.16
CA SER A 156 21.42 2.69 18.83
C SER A 156 21.85 3.82 17.91
N GLY A 157 21.05 4.89 17.85
CA GLY A 157 21.28 6.05 16.99
C GLY A 157 20.80 5.89 15.54
N SER A 158 20.24 4.73 15.17
CA SER A 158 19.46 4.56 13.94
C SER A 158 18.01 4.96 14.17
N GLU A 159 17.34 5.42 13.11
CA GLU A 159 15.94 5.84 13.16
C GLU A 159 15.17 5.16 12.04
N VAL A 160 14.17 4.35 12.41
CA VAL A 160 13.29 3.69 11.44
C VAL A 160 12.38 4.73 10.80
N ASP A 161 12.34 4.74 9.47
CA ASP A 161 11.38 5.51 8.69
C ASP A 161 10.96 4.67 7.48
N LEU A 162 9.64 4.46 7.35
CA LEU A 162 9.05 3.57 6.35
C LEU A 162 8.40 4.33 5.19
N MET A 163 8.58 5.65 5.12
CA MET A 163 8.03 6.49 4.04
C MET A 163 8.35 5.94 2.64
N PRO A 164 9.57 5.44 2.32
CA PRO A 164 9.87 4.90 0.99
C PRO A 164 9.04 3.67 0.60
N PHE A 165 8.47 2.96 1.58
CA PHE A 165 7.72 1.72 1.39
C PHE A 165 6.21 1.90 1.62
N GLU A 166 5.79 3.06 2.12
CA GLU A 166 4.43 3.32 2.62
C GLU A 166 3.36 3.11 1.54
N LEU A 167 3.52 3.74 0.37
CA LEU A 167 2.54 3.66 -0.71
C LEU A 167 2.44 2.24 -1.28
N GLY A 168 3.57 1.59 -1.55
CA GLY A 168 3.59 0.22 -2.08
C GLY A 168 2.93 -0.76 -1.12
N TRP A 169 3.24 -0.65 0.17
CA TRP A 169 2.60 -1.47 1.20
C TRP A 169 1.11 -1.17 1.34
N ALA A 170 0.69 0.10 1.28
CA ALA A 170 -0.74 0.46 1.31
C ALA A 170 -1.51 -0.17 0.14
N VAL A 171 -0.94 -0.16 -1.08
CA VAL A 171 -1.52 -0.81 -2.26
C VAL A 171 -1.59 -2.33 -2.09
N ASP A 172 -0.52 -2.97 -1.59
CA ASP A 172 -0.54 -4.41 -1.30
C ASP A 172 -1.69 -4.78 -0.35
N ARG A 173 -1.92 -3.96 0.69
CA ARG A 173 -3.03 -4.14 1.65
C ARG A 173 -4.38 -3.95 0.99
N ALA A 174 -4.52 -2.94 0.14
CA ALA A 174 -5.74 -2.65 -0.59
C ALA A 174 -6.14 -3.83 -1.49
N VAL A 175 -5.17 -4.38 -2.23
CA VAL A 175 -5.33 -5.58 -3.06
C VAL A 175 -5.74 -6.78 -2.21
N ALA A 176 -5.07 -7.02 -1.08
CA ALA A 176 -5.43 -8.12 -0.19
C ALA A 176 -6.86 -7.98 0.36
N ALA A 177 -7.27 -6.78 0.76
CA ALA A 177 -8.61 -6.50 1.27
C ALA A 177 -9.69 -6.67 0.18
N ALA A 178 -9.44 -6.19 -1.04
CA ALA A 178 -10.35 -6.39 -2.18
C ALA A 178 -10.53 -7.87 -2.52
N ARG A 179 -9.44 -8.65 -2.55
CA ARG A 179 -9.47 -10.10 -2.78
C ARG A 179 -10.25 -10.84 -1.71
N ALA A 180 -10.04 -10.49 -0.44
CA ALA A 180 -10.83 -11.05 0.67
C ALA A 180 -12.32 -10.74 0.55
N ALA A 181 -12.68 -9.63 -0.10
CA ALA A 181 -14.05 -9.23 -0.41
C ALA A 181 -14.59 -9.79 -1.75
N GLY A 182 -13.83 -10.66 -2.44
CA GLY A 182 -14.25 -11.35 -3.65
C GLY A 182 -13.86 -10.67 -4.97
N ALA A 183 -12.93 -9.72 -4.95
CA ALA A 183 -12.41 -9.09 -6.17
C ALA A 183 -10.98 -9.50 -6.48
N ASP A 184 -10.80 -10.23 -7.60
CA ASP A 184 -9.48 -10.70 -8.04
C ASP A 184 -8.82 -9.78 -9.08
N ASN A 185 -9.51 -8.70 -9.47
CA ASN A 185 -9.17 -7.80 -10.57
C ASN A 185 -9.28 -6.31 -10.17
N LEU A 186 -8.58 -5.96 -9.09
CA LEU A 186 -8.37 -4.59 -8.64
C LEU A 186 -7.25 -3.91 -9.47
N HIS A 187 -7.51 -2.67 -9.89
CA HIS A 187 -6.54 -1.77 -10.51
C HIS A 187 -6.42 -0.45 -9.74
#